data_AF-A0A6B0V1A9-F1
#
_entry.id   AF-A0A6B0V1A9-F1
#
_cell.length_a   1.000
_cell.length_b   1.000
_cell.length_c   1.000
_cell.angle_alpha   90.00
_cell.angle_beta   90.00
_cell.angle_gamma   90.00
#
_symmetry.space_group_name_H-M   'P 1'
#
loop_
_entity.id
_entity.type
_entity.pdbx_description
1 polymer ?
#
loop_
_entity_poly.entity_id
_entity_poly.type
_entity_poly.pdbx_seq_one_letter_code
_entity_poly.pdbx_strand_id
1 'polypeptide(L)'
;MSGIKLILLFSHICIVYVVGDDVRRINQKPLLQDRNAPEISENSSESSKVGTTECNTTTTTCPRRPKKWHFNGLVGRCETDTPSFCGGKENTFEDFKQCQENCEEEEIVTPEDCRMDLNKGKCEPKKKGRPKKPVFRWYFNSTDSNCYRFMWYRCGGNRNNFPTKQDCMTCQRALPTTTAAGTLQPEC
;
A
#
# COMPACT_ATOMS: atom_id res chain seq x y z
N MET A 1 -56.81 -32.78 16.18
CA MET A 1 -55.44 -32.71 15.62
C MET A 1 -55.19 -31.27 15.21
N SER A 2 -54.15 -30.67 15.80
CA SER A 2 -53.83 -29.25 15.76
C SER A 2 -53.61 -28.71 14.35
N GLY A 3 -54.31 -27.62 14.00
CA GLY A 3 -53.95 -26.76 12.87
C GLY A 3 -52.80 -25.85 13.27
N ILE A 4 -51.66 -25.98 12.58
CA ILE A 4 -50.50 -25.11 12.75
C ILE A 4 -50.84 -23.76 12.10
N LYS A 5 -50.96 -22.71 12.92
CA LYS A 5 -50.86 -21.32 12.47
C LYS A 5 -49.38 -21.00 12.30
N LEU A 6 -48.91 -20.89 11.06
CA LEU A 6 -47.63 -20.24 10.74
C LEU A 6 -47.94 -18.90 10.07
N ILE A 7 -47.98 -17.84 10.87
CA ILE A 7 -48.07 -16.47 10.38
C ILE A 7 -46.64 -16.07 10.00
N LEU A 8 -46.35 -16.06 8.69
CA LEU A 8 -45.13 -15.48 8.15
C LEU A 8 -45.39 -14.00 7.90
N LEU A 9 -44.98 -13.14 8.84
CA LEU A 9 -44.84 -11.71 8.60
C LEU A 9 -43.52 -11.47 7.88
N PHE A 10 -43.56 -11.35 6.56
CA PHE A 10 -42.48 -10.74 5.78
C PHE A 10 -43.06 -9.63 4.92
N SER A 11 -43.24 -8.46 5.55
CA SER A 11 -43.29 -7.20 4.83
C SER A 11 -41.86 -6.85 4.43
N HIS A 12 -41.66 -6.52 3.16
CA HIS A 12 -40.43 -6.00 2.53
C HIS A 12 -39.33 -7.02 2.20
N ILE A 13 -39.61 -7.90 1.24
CA ILE A 13 -38.54 -8.45 0.39
C ILE A 13 -38.82 -7.97 -1.04
N CYS A 14 -38.03 -6.99 -1.50
CA CYS A 14 -37.97 -6.63 -2.92
C CYS A 14 -36.98 -7.57 -3.60
N ILE A 15 -37.48 -8.55 -4.36
CA ILE A 15 -36.65 -9.40 -5.22
C ILE A 15 -36.42 -8.63 -6.52
N VAL A 16 -35.19 -8.14 -6.72
CA VAL A 16 -34.74 -7.64 -8.01
C VAL A 16 -34.32 -8.85 -8.85
N TYR A 17 -35.09 -9.18 -9.88
CA TYR A 17 -34.67 -10.17 -10.88
C TYR A 17 -33.69 -9.52 -11.85
N VAL A 18 -32.44 -9.97 -11.84
CA VAL A 18 -31.47 -9.67 -12.90
C VAL A 18 -31.54 -10.85 -13.88
N VAL A 19 -32.05 -10.60 -15.09
CA VAL A 19 -31.92 -11.54 -16.22
C VAL A 19 -30.63 -11.19 -16.95
N GLY A 20 -29.66 -12.10 -16.90
CA GLY A 20 -28.38 -11.96 -17.59
C GLY A 20 -27.69 -13.32 -17.65
N ASP A 21 -27.69 -13.89 -18.85
CA ASP A 21 -27.02 -15.14 -19.22
C ASP A 21 -25.47 -15.01 -19.22
N ASP A 22 -24.81 -16.18 -19.30
CA ASP A 22 -23.37 -16.47 -19.45
C ASP A 22 -22.49 -16.66 -18.18
N VAL A 23 -22.67 -17.82 -17.54
CA VAL A 23 -21.60 -18.46 -16.75
C VAL A 23 -20.73 -19.32 -17.67
N ARG A 24 -19.53 -18.81 -18.02
CA ARG A 24 -18.48 -19.66 -18.61
C ARG A 24 -18.01 -20.71 -17.60
N ARG A 25 -18.15 -21.98 -18.00
CA ARG A 25 -17.63 -23.17 -17.28
C ARG A 25 -16.15 -23.03 -16.96
N ILE A 26 -15.80 -23.18 -15.69
CA ILE A 26 -14.44 -23.50 -15.26
C ILE A 26 -14.28 -25.02 -15.44
N ASN A 27 -13.44 -25.43 -16.39
CA ASN A 27 -13.03 -26.83 -16.54
C ASN A 27 -12.09 -27.20 -15.38
N GLN A 28 -12.59 -27.93 -14.39
CA GLN A 28 -11.73 -28.76 -13.54
C GLN A 28 -11.28 -29.98 -14.36
N LYS A 29 -9.97 -30.11 -14.58
CA LYS A 29 -9.34 -31.33 -15.09
C LYS A 29 -8.68 -32.07 -13.92
N PRO A 30 -8.76 -33.41 -13.84
CA PRO A 30 -8.47 -34.15 -12.62
C PRO A 30 -6.97 -34.31 -12.36
N LEU A 31 -6.60 -34.29 -11.07
CA LEU A 31 -5.28 -34.66 -10.56
C LEU A 31 -5.10 -36.18 -10.61
N LEU A 32 -4.13 -36.67 -11.38
CA LEU A 32 -3.48 -37.97 -11.12
C LEU A 32 -1.99 -37.97 -11.50
N GLN A 33 -1.20 -38.37 -10.50
CA GLN A 33 -0.01 -39.24 -10.49
C GLN A 33 1.41 -38.73 -10.87
N ASP A 34 2.25 -38.76 -9.81
CA ASP A 34 3.52 -39.47 -9.65
C ASP A 34 4.84 -39.01 -10.32
N ARG A 35 5.72 -38.53 -9.43
CA ARG A 35 7.07 -39.05 -9.07
C ARG A 35 8.21 -39.10 -10.12
N ASN A 36 9.33 -38.50 -9.69
CA ASN A 36 10.76 -38.73 -10.02
C ASN A 36 11.47 -37.69 -10.93
N ALA A 37 12.53 -37.08 -10.38
CA ALA A 37 13.61 -36.33 -11.07
C ALA A 37 14.67 -37.32 -11.66
N PRO A 38 15.69 -36.96 -12.48
CA PRO A 38 16.62 -35.81 -12.32
C PRO A 38 17.14 -35.07 -13.60
N GLU A 39 17.85 -33.96 -13.33
CA GLU A 39 18.75 -33.06 -14.11
C GLU A 39 19.08 -33.33 -15.60
N ILE A 40 19.15 -32.25 -16.42
CA ILE A 40 20.39 -31.62 -16.92
C ILE A 40 20.05 -30.38 -17.78
N SER A 41 20.94 -29.40 -17.68
CA SER A 41 21.03 -28.09 -18.33
C SER A 41 20.83 -28.05 -19.85
N GLU A 42 20.29 -26.93 -20.36
CA GLU A 42 20.92 -26.22 -21.47
C GLU A 42 20.52 -24.73 -21.49
N ASN A 43 21.55 -23.90 -21.57
CA ASN A 43 21.51 -22.45 -21.58
C ASN A 43 21.22 -21.99 -23.02
N SER A 44 20.18 -21.18 -23.24
CA SER A 44 20.11 -20.31 -24.42
C SER A 44 19.84 -18.89 -23.95
N SER A 45 20.93 -18.14 -23.92
CA SER A 45 20.95 -16.70 -23.82
C SER A 45 20.35 -16.07 -25.08
N GLU A 46 19.25 -15.34 -24.93
CA GLU A 46 18.84 -14.29 -25.86
C GLU A 46 18.70 -12.98 -25.04
N SER A 47 19.59 -12.04 -25.34
CA SER A 47 19.80 -10.79 -24.63
C SER A 47 18.68 -9.78 -24.93
N SER A 48 17.93 -9.39 -23.92
CA SER A 48 17.38 -8.03 -23.80
C SER A 48 17.88 -7.45 -22.48
N LYS A 49 18.71 -6.41 -22.53
CA LYS A 49 19.16 -5.67 -21.34
C LYS A 49 17.97 -4.95 -20.72
N VAL A 50 17.15 -5.67 -19.98
CA VAL A 50 16.13 -5.12 -19.07
C VAL A 50 16.79 -5.06 -17.71
N GLY A 51 17.15 -3.86 -17.26
CA GLY A 51 17.55 -3.68 -15.88
C GLY A 51 16.38 -4.12 -15.00
N THR A 52 16.59 -5.13 -14.18
CA THR A 52 15.61 -5.58 -13.20
C THR A 52 15.46 -4.48 -12.15
N THR A 53 14.33 -3.78 -12.12
CA THR A 53 14.04 -2.76 -11.11
C THR A 53 13.88 -3.44 -9.75
N GLU A 54 14.83 -3.22 -8.82
CA GLU A 54 14.73 -3.73 -7.44
C GLU A 54 14.27 -2.61 -6.47
N CYS A 55 12.95 -2.43 -6.32
CA CYS A 55 12.33 -1.33 -5.56
C CYS A 55 12.73 -1.23 -4.08
N ASN A 56 13.21 -2.31 -3.46
CA ASN A 56 13.53 -2.30 -2.02
C ASN A 56 14.98 -1.90 -1.71
N THR A 57 15.79 -1.65 -2.73
CA THR A 57 17.18 -1.24 -2.54
C THR A 57 17.25 0.21 -2.04
N THR A 58 17.93 0.44 -0.91
CA THR A 58 18.24 1.79 -0.42
C THR A 58 19.68 1.87 0.05
N THR A 59 20.33 3.03 -0.14
CA THR A 59 21.72 3.26 0.24
C THR A 59 21.91 4.59 0.95
N THR A 60 23.01 4.68 1.70
CA THR A 60 23.44 5.91 2.39
C THR A 60 24.63 6.59 1.72
N THR A 61 25.07 6.05 0.58
CA THR A 61 26.13 6.60 -0.29
C THR A 61 25.46 7.07 -1.59
N CYS A 62 24.86 8.25 -1.53
CA CYS A 62 24.08 8.80 -2.63
C CYS A 62 24.96 9.67 -3.54
N PRO A 63 24.94 9.45 -4.87
CA PRO A 63 25.68 10.31 -5.78
C PRO A 63 25.08 11.72 -5.78
N ARG A 64 25.91 12.75 -6.02
CA ARG A 64 25.42 14.11 -6.24
C ARG A 64 24.73 14.18 -7.61
N ARG A 65 23.46 13.79 -7.67
CA ARG A 65 22.61 13.80 -8.87
C ARG A 65 21.44 14.77 -8.69
N PRO A 66 20.81 15.24 -9.79
CA PRO A 66 19.57 16.00 -9.72
C PRO A 66 18.46 15.20 -9.02
N LYS A 67 17.41 15.88 -8.53
CA LYS A 67 16.28 15.30 -7.79
C LYS A 67 15.70 14.07 -8.51
N LYS A 68 16.03 12.87 -8.03
CA LYS A 68 15.42 11.60 -8.44
C LYS A 68 14.45 11.12 -7.39
N TRP A 69 13.64 10.14 -7.76
CA TRP A 69 12.70 9.45 -6.90
C TRP A 69 13.15 8.01 -6.66
N HIS A 70 12.81 7.47 -5.49
CA HIS A 70 13.02 6.06 -5.15
C HIS A 70 11.90 5.57 -4.25
N PHE A 71 11.64 4.28 -4.26
CA PHE A 71 10.71 3.64 -3.33
C PHE A 71 11.38 3.43 -1.96
N ASN A 72 10.81 4.04 -0.93
CA ASN A 72 11.19 3.83 0.45
C ASN A 72 10.38 2.66 1.04
N GLY A 73 10.93 1.45 0.95
CA GLY A 73 10.29 0.24 1.50
C GLY A 73 10.07 0.23 3.02
N LEU A 74 10.66 1.17 3.78
CA LEU A 74 10.43 1.27 5.23
C LEU A 74 9.04 1.82 5.58
N VAL A 75 8.48 2.63 4.69
CA VAL A 75 7.13 3.21 4.81
C VAL A 75 6.23 2.81 3.65
N GLY A 76 6.78 2.16 2.62
CA GLY A 76 6.06 1.68 1.45
C GLY A 76 5.58 2.82 0.55
N ARG A 77 6.46 3.80 0.27
CA ARG A 77 6.15 4.96 -0.59
C ARG A 77 7.36 5.52 -1.36
N CYS A 78 7.12 6.07 -2.54
CA CYS A 78 8.03 6.84 -3.34
C CYS A 78 8.38 8.19 -2.71
N GLU A 79 9.67 8.46 -2.54
CA GLU A 79 10.20 9.69 -1.96
C GLU A 79 11.33 10.26 -2.84
N THR A 80 11.56 11.57 -2.74
CA THR A 80 12.72 12.20 -3.38
C THR A 80 14.02 11.81 -2.70
N ASP A 81 15.06 11.59 -3.50
CA ASP A 81 16.42 11.35 -3.02
C ASP A 81 16.93 12.47 -2.12
N THR A 82 17.72 12.07 -1.12
CA THR A 82 18.48 12.95 -0.25
C THR A 82 19.96 12.58 -0.30
N PRO A 83 20.88 13.44 0.17
CA PRO A 83 22.31 13.12 0.23
C PRO A 83 22.67 11.87 1.06
N SER A 84 21.74 11.38 1.90
CA SER A 84 21.99 10.28 2.84
C SER A 84 20.95 9.15 2.76
N PHE A 85 20.06 9.22 1.77
CA PHE A 85 18.99 8.25 1.54
C PHE A 85 18.49 8.36 0.11
N CYS A 86 18.70 7.31 -0.66
CA CYS A 86 18.32 7.18 -2.07
C CYS A 86 18.26 5.69 -2.41
N GLY A 87 17.67 5.34 -3.55
CA GLY A 87 17.56 3.93 -3.96
C GLY A 87 18.74 3.35 -4.75
N GLY A 88 19.83 4.11 -4.93
CA GLY A 88 21.07 3.59 -5.53
C GLY A 88 21.05 3.56 -7.05
N LYS A 89 21.24 2.38 -7.67
CA LYS A 89 21.28 2.25 -9.14
C LYS A 89 19.96 1.75 -9.73
N GLU A 90 19.28 0.85 -9.02
CA GLU A 90 18.13 0.10 -9.55
C GLU A 90 16.78 0.65 -9.05
N ASN A 91 16.72 1.17 -7.82
CA ASN A 91 15.57 1.90 -7.28
C ASN A 91 15.73 3.41 -7.52
N THR A 92 15.77 3.85 -8.78
CA THR A 92 15.97 5.27 -9.10
C THR A 92 15.18 5.66 -10.34
N PHE A 93 14.34 6.67 -10.17
CA PHE A 93 13.35 7.12 -11.15
C PHE A 93 13.46 8.62 -11.40
N GLU A 94 13.13 9.06 -12.60
CA GLU A 94 13.17 10.46 -13.01
C GLU A 94 12.13 11.29 -12.26
N ASP A 95 10.93 10.75 -12.14
CA ASP A 95 9.78 11.43 -11.56
C ASP A 95 8.97 10.49 -10.65
N PHE A 96 8.04 11.10 -9.91
CA PHE A 96 7.19 10.39 -8.97
C PHE A 96 6.35 9.32 -9.65
N LYS A 97 5.78 9.62 -10.83
CA LYS A 97 4.90 8.72 -11.56
C LYS A 97 5.64 7.47 -11.98
N GLN A 98 6.86 7.61 -12.49
CA GLN A 98 7.70 6.49 -12.84
C GLN A 98 8.03 5.62 -11.61
N CYS A 99 8.32 6.23 -10.45
CA CYS A 99 8.54 5.47 -9.23
C CYS A 99 7.29 4.68 -8.82
N GLN A 100 6.13 5.32 -8.84
CA GLN A 100 4.87 4.67 -8.48
C GLN A 100 4.55 3.51 -9.42
N GLU A 101 4.55 3.73 -10.74
CA GLU A 101 4.21 2.67 -11.71
C GLU A 101 5.12 1.45 -11.61
N ASN A 102 6.37 1.62 -11.16
CA ASN A 102 7.30 0.51 -11.00
C ASN A 102 7.24 -0.15 -9.62
N CYS A 103 6.86 0.57 -8.56
CA CYS A 103 7.04 0.12 -7.18
C CYS A 103 5.81 0.20 -6.28
N GLU A 104 4.73 0.86 -6.70
CA GLU A 104 3.46 1.00 -5.99
C GLU A 104 2.32 0.51 -6.91
N GLU A 105 1.75 -0.66 -6.64
CA GLU A 105 0.72 -1.28 -7.50
C GLU A 105 -0.61 -0.48 -7.60
N GLU A 106 -0.90 0.46 -6.68
CA GLU A 106 -1.76 1.67 -6.80
C GLU A 106 -2.19 2.23 -5.40
N GLU A 107 -2.74 3.46 -5.45
CA GLU A 107 -3.27 4.44 -4.46
C GLU A 107 -2.31 5.35 -3.65
N ILE A 108 -2.55 6.67 -3.83
CA ILE A 108 -1.67 7.83 -3.60
C ILE A 108 -1.83 8.39 -2.16
N VAL A 109 -1.95 7.51 -1.15
CA VAL A 109 -2.46 7.75 0.24
C VAL A 109 -3.87 7.21 0.38
N THR A 110 -4.04 6.12 1.11
CA THR A 110 -5.35 5.52 1.37
C THR A 110 -6.00 6.12 2.63
N PRO A 111 -7.33 6.01 2.78
CA PRO A 111 -8.00 6.32 4.05
C PRO A 111 -7.41 5.52 5.22
N GLU A 112 -6.95 4.29 5.00
CA GLU A 112 -6.33 3.42 6.00
C GLU A 112 -4.98 3.98 6.46
N ASP A 113 -4.14 4.44 5.53
CA ASP A 113 -2.88 5.12 5.85
C ASP A 113 -3.13 6.30 6.79
N CYS A 114 -4.15 7.10 6.51
CA CYS A 114 -4.51 8.28 7.29
C CYS A 114 -5.11 7.97 8.67
N ARG A 115 -5.60 6.74 8.88
CA ARG A 115 -6.12 6.30 10.18
C ARG A 115 -5.06 5.63 11.05
N MET A 116 -3.89 5.27 10.51
CA MET A 116 -2.85 4.64 11.30
C MET A 116 -2.30 5.60 12.36
N ASP A 117 -1.94 5.08 13.53
CA ASP A 117 -1.34 5.89 14.59
C ASP A 117 0.05 6.42 14.20
N LEU A 118 0.50 7.48 14.90
CA LEU A 118 1.88 7.94 14.82
C LEU A 118 2.84 6.79 15.15
N ASN A 119 3.77 6.51 14.23
CA ASN A 119 4.80 5.50 14.42
C ASN A 119 6.19 6.08 14.14
N LYS A 120 6.96 6.32 15.22
CA LYS A 120 8.34 6.85 15.12
C LYS A 120 9.34 5.83 14.54
N GLY A 121 8.92 4.57 14.40
CA GLY A 121 9.80 3.45 14.05
C GLY A 121 10.59 2.94 15.25
N LYS A 122 11.06 1.69 15.18
CA LYS A 122 11.93 1.07 16.20
C LYS A 122 13.12 0.43 15.51
N CYS A 123 14.32 0.90 15.84
CA CYS A 123 15.53 0.37 15.23
C CYS A 123 16.11 -0.76 16.10
N GLU A 124 16.42 -1.92 15.51
CA GLU A 124 17.20 -2.97 16.17
C GLU A 124 18.62 -2.50 16.50
N PRO A 125 19.19 -2.83 17.68
CA PRO A 125 20.53 -2.42 18.09
C PRO A 125 21.57 -2.57 16.97
N LYS A 126 22.48 -1.60 16.88
CA LYS A 126 23.44 -1.32 15.79
C LYS A 126 23.89 -2.54 14.94
N LYS A 127 23.05 -2.97 13.99
CA LYS A 127 23.50 -3.70 12.80
C LYS A 127 24.19 -2.72 11.86
N LYS A 128 25.28 -3.16 11.20
CA LYS A 128 25.94 -2.38 10.14
C LYS A 128 24.89 -2.01 9.08
N GLY A 129 24.83 -0.73 8.68
CA GLY A 129 23.84 -0.24 7.70
C GLY A 129 22.64 0.52 8.27
N ARG A 130 22.55 0.77 9.58
CA ARG A 130 21.50 1.64 10.15
C ARG A 130 21.47 3.02 9.45
N PRO A 131 20.28 3.60 9.23
CA PRO A 131 20.18 4.96 8.74
C PRO A 131 20.78 5.95 9.75
N LYS A 132 21.56 6.89 9.21
CA LYS A 132 22.59 7.63 9.95
C LYS A 132 22.03 8.56 11.05
N LYS A 133 20.84 9.14 10.84
CA LYS A 133 20.18 10.09 11.76
C LYS A 133 18.65 10.08 11.56
N PRO A 134 17.85 10.30 12.62
CA PRO A 134 16.42 10.52 12.48
C PRO A 134 16.14 11.77 11.65
N VAL A 135 14.95 11.83 11.05
CA VAL A 135 14.50 12.95 10.21
C VAL A 135 13.11 13.41 10.64
N PHE A 136 12.81 14.68 10.35
CA PHE A 136 11.45 15.19 10.52
C PHE A 136 10.56 14.75 9.38
N ARG A 137 9.36 14.29 9.75
CA ARG A 137 8.28 13.86 8.86
C ARG A 137 6.97 14.46 9.35
N TRP A 138 5.91 14.26 8.58
CA TRP A 138 4.56 14.65 8.92
C TRP A 138 3.71 13.41 9.10
N TYR A 139 2.84 13.40 10.11
CA TYR A 139 1.79 12.40 10.24
C TYR A 139 0.45 13.13 10.35
N PHE A 140 -0.59 12.47 9.88
CA PHE A 140 -1.95 12.94 9.97
C PHE A 140 -2.57 12.48 11.29
N ASN A 141 -3.09 13.41 12.08
CA ASN A 141 -3.89 13.12 13.25
C ASN A 141 -5.37 13.13 12.81
N SER A 142 -5.99 11.95 12.83
CA SER A 142 -7.39 11.78 12.43
C SER A 142 -8.38 12.37 13.44
N THR A 143 -7.96 12.62 14.68
CA THR A 143 -8.84 13.16 15.73
C THR A 143 -9.19 14.63 15.48
N ASP A 144 -8.22 15.44 15.06
CA ASP A 144 -8.39 16.86 14.77
C ASP A 144 -8.25 17.18 13.27
N SER A 145 -8.13 16.14 12.44
CA SER A 145 -7.96 16.22 10.99
C SER A 145 -6.80 17.12 10.55
N ASN A 146 -5.68 17.10 11.28
CA ASN A 146 -4.54 17.98 11.01
C ASN A 146 -3.20 17.23 10.95
N CYS A 147 -2.22 17.87 10.32
CA CYS A 147 -0.88 17.32 10.10
C CYS A 147 0.13 17.89 11.08
N TYR A 148 0.86 17.01 11.77
CA TYR A 148 1.86 17.39 12.75
C TYR A 148 3.23 16.83 12.40
N ARG A 149 4.28 17.60 12.75
CA ARG A 149 5.66 17.14 12.60
C ARG A 149 6.01 16.12 13.68
N PHE A 150 6.68 15.06 13.28
CA PHE A 150 7.29 14.11 14.20
C PHE A 150 8.69 13.72 13.76
N MET A 151 9.45 13.12 14.67
CA MET A 151 10.77 12.59 14.41
C MET A 151 10.67 11.09 14.08
N TRP A 152 10.98 10.72 12.84
CA TRP A 152 11.05 9.33 12.39
C TRP A 152 12.49 8.83 12.46
N TYR A 153 12.71 7.68 13.10
CA TYR A 153 14.05 7.10 13.29
C TYR A 153 14.61 6.43 12.02
N ARG A 154 13.86 6.44 10.91
CA ARG A 154 14.22 5.82 9.63
C ARG A 154 14.34 4.29 9.71
N CYS A 155 13.53 3.64 10.54
CA CYS A 155 13.56 2.19 10.71
C CYS A 155 12.18 1.68 11.09
N GLY A 156 11.59 0.81 10.27
CA GLY A 156 10.16 0.51 10.35
C GLY A 156 9.32 1.78 10.24
N GLY A 157 8.18 1.81 10.92
CA GLY A 157 7.18 2.86 10.79
C GLY A 157 5.93 2.30 10.14
N ASN A 158 5.07 3.18 9.66
CA ASN A 158 3.88 2.86 8.88
C ASN A 158 3.67 3.92 7.80
N ARG A 159 2.60 3.79 7.01
CA ARG A 159 2.28 4.68 5.89
C ARG A 159 1.75 6.05 6.28
N ASN A 160 1.38 6.27 7.55
CA ASN A 160 1.11 7.61 8.10
C ASN A 160 2.42 8.39 8.37
N ASN A 161 3.21 8.55 7.32
CA ASN A 161 4.55 9.12 7.36
C ASN A 161 4.85 9.82 6.04
N PHE A 162 4.75 11.14 6.05
CA PHE A 162 4.83 11.95 4.85
C PHE A 162 6.07 12.84 4.87
N PRO A 163 6.74 13.01 3.71
CA PRO A 163 7.94 13.86 3.63
C PRO A 163 7.59 15.35 3.73
N THR A 164 6.40 15.77 3.28
CA THR A 164 5.96 17.16 3.35
C THR A 164 4.60 17.31 4.03
N LYS A 165 4.29 18.52 4.51
CA LYS A 165 2.95 18.85 5.02
C LYS A 165 1.90 18.67 3.94
N GLN A 166 2.22 19.05 2.70
CA GLN A 166 1.28 18.98 1.57
C GLN A 166 0.87 17.53 1.29
N ASP A 167 1.83 16.60 1.30
CA ASP A 167 1.56 15.17 1.13
C ASP A 167 0.73 14.60 2.28
N CYS A 168 0.93 15.09 3.51
CA CYS A 168 0.12 14.70 4.64
C CYS A 168 -1.32 15.22 4.55
N MET A 169 -1.50 16.46 4.09
CA MET A 169 -2.81 17.09 4.01
C MET A 169 -3.72 16.45 2.94
N THR A 170 -3.20 15.57 2.07
CA THR A 170 -4.04 14.75 1.20
C THR A 170 -4.97 13.84 2.01
N CYS A 171 -4.61 13.48 3.25
CA CYS A 171 -5.45 12.71 4.16
C CYS A 171 -6.79 13.38 4.49
N GLN A 172 -6.87 14.72 4.46
CA GLN A 172 -8.15 15.41 4.63
C GLN A 172 -9.13 15.12 3.49
N ARG A 173 -8.61 14.82 2.29
CA ARG A 173 -9.43 14.43 1.13
C ARG A 173 -9.69 12.93 1.09
N ALA A 174 -8.75 12.12 1.58
CA ALA A 174 -8.87 10.66 1.61
C ALA A 174 -9.86 10.19 2.67
N LEU A 175 -9.95 10.85 3.82
CA LEU A 175 -10.96 10.51 4.82
C LEU A 175 -12.30 11.12 4.43
N PRO A 176 -13.38 10.32 4.29
CA PRO A 176 -14.71 10.88 4.18
C PRO A 176 -14.96 11.68 5.46
N THR A 177 -15.23 12.97 5.31
CA THR A 177 -15.79 13.75 6.39
C THR A 177 -17.01 12.99 6.89
N THR A 178 -16.99 12.61 8.16
CA THR A 178 -18.23 12.36 8.91
C THR A 178 -18.95 13.71 8.98
N THR A 179 -19.48 14.18 7.84
CA THR A 179 -20.61 15.09 7.83
C THR A 179 -21.66 14.37 8.63
N ALA A 180 -22.06 15.00 9.74
CA ALA A 180 -23.10 14.56 10.65
C ALA A 180 -23.97 13.49 10.01
N ALA A 181 -23.78 12.24 10.45
CA ALA A 181 -24.78 11.21 10.25
C ALA A 181 -26.05 11.83 10.81
N GLY A 182 -26.89 12.35 9.90
CA GLY A 182 -28.19 12.86 10.22
C GLY A 182 -28.85 11.80 11.06
N THR A 183 -29.39 12.24 12.17
CA THR A 183 -30.31 11.48 12.99
C THR A 183 -31.33 10.83 12.06
N LEU A 184 -31.11 9.58 11.66
CA LEU A 184 -32.21 8.71 11.30
C LEU A 184 -32.80 8.29 12.64
N GLN A 185 -33.55 9.22 13.23
CA GLN A 185 -34.66 8.85 14.09
C GLN A 185 -35.57 7.94 13.28
N PRO A 186 -35.94 6.75 13.77
CA PRO A 186 -37.10 6.07 13.24
C PRO A 186 -38.34 6.84 13.71
N GLU A 187 -38.91 7.65 12.82
CA GLU A 187 -40.33 8.07 12.89
C GLU A 187 -41.05 7.47 11.68
N CYS A 188 -41.41 6.20 11.75
CA CYS A 188 -42.71 5.64 12.15
C CYS A 188 -42.64 4.11 11.99
#